data_AF-A0AAV4VXN1-F1
#
_entry.id   AF-A0AAV4VXN1-F1
#
_cell.length_a   1.000
_cell.length_b   1.000
_cell.length_c   1.000
_cell.angle_alpha   90.00
_cell.angle_beta   90.00
_cell.angle_gamma   90.00
#
_symmetry.space_group_name_H-M   'P 1'
#
loop_
_entity.id
_entity.type
_entity.pdbx_description
1 polymer ?
#
loop_
_entity_poly.entity_id
_entity_poly.type
_entity_poly.pdbx_seq_one_letter_code
_entity_poly.pdbx_strand_id
1 'polypeptide(L)'
;MTNLTKHFLFHICLWSRKKFSVDHLTLKKGINIDNFISLAQQGYFKEPIHKVLGKCEILLCSTPPPPRNAELEKRILKLKAEQANAEYRSMTKSLLPPERSRISLREDIHSVSSQIIAVINFVLTVGGTFCFVYKAVEYALPHENIPAQVLMGILASIVVALADFYFLLQTV
;
A
#
# COMPACT_ATOMS: atom_id res chain seq x y z
N MET A 1 -74.41 43.46 -23.78
CA MET A 1 -74.56 42.20 -23.03
C MET A 1 -73.18 41.55 -22.89
N THR A 2 -72.93 40.91 -21.75
CA THR A 2 -71.71 40.13 -21.37
C THR A 2 -70.49 40.92 -20.91
N ASN A 3 -70.76 41.98 -20.14
CA ASN A 3 -70.00 42.30 -18.94
C ASN A 3 -70.39 41.25 -17.87
N LEU A 4 -69.69 40.10 -17.75
CA LEU A 4 -69.81 39.24 -16.54
C LEU A 4 -68.84 38.02 -16.38
N THR A 5 -67.93 37.70 -17.30
CA THR A 5 -67.15 36.43 -17.17
C THR A 5 -65.62 36.55 -17.09
N LYS A 6 -65.04 37.74 -17.19
CA LYS A 6 -63.60 37.93 -16.92
C LYS A 6 -63.31 38.54 -15.55
N HIS A 7 -64.37 38.88 -14.81
CA HIS A 7 -64.34 39.28 -13.41
C HIS A 7 -63.96 38.11 -12.46
N PHE A 8 -63.95 36.86 -12.94
CA PHE A 8 -63.65 35.67 -12.13
C PHE A 8 -62.21 35.15 -12.24
N LEU A 9 -61.45 35.51 -13.28
CA LEU A 9 -60.03 35.15 -13.36
C LEU A 9 -59.11 36.20 -12.72
N PHE A 10 -59.68 37.33 -12.30
CA PHE A 10 -58.97 38.45 -11.68
C PHE A 10 -58.86 38.32 -10.14
N HIS A 11 -59.53 37.34 -9.52
CA HIS A 11 -59.67 37.26 -8.06
C HIS A 11 -58.93 36.09 -7.37
N ILE A 12 -58.25 35.20 -8.11
CA ILE A 12 -57.40 34.13 -7.54
C ILE A 12 -55.90 34.42 -7.72
N CYS A 13 -55.52 35.31 -8.65
CA CYS A 13 -54.12 35.61 -8.94
C CYS A 13 -53.55 36.79 -8.12
N LEU A 14 -54.34 37.33 -7.18
CA LEU A 14 -53.97 38.47 -6.35
C LEU A 14 -53.97 38.09 -4.87
N TRP A 15 -53.29 37.00 -4.52
CA TRP A 15 -52.92 36.80 -3.13
C TRP A 15 -51.64 35.98 -3.00
N SER A 16 -50.66 36.60 -2.33
CA SER A 16 -49.43 35.97 -1.85
C SER A 16 -48.27 35.81 -2.85
N ARG A 17 -47.92 36.89 -3.54
CA ARG A 17 -46.50 37.13 -3.92
C ARG A 17 -45.85 38.02 -2.86
N LYS A 18 -45.85 37.57 -1.60
CA LYS A 18 -45.05 38.18 -0.53
C LYS A 18 -43.58 38.02 -0.91
N LYS A 19 -42.95 39.12 -1.33
CA LYS A 19 -41.52 39.20 -1.62
C LYS A 19 -40.79 39.12 -0.28
N PHE A 20 -40.55 37.91 0.21
CA PHE A 20 -39.83 37.68 1.45
C PHE A 20 -38.33 37.63 1.14
N SER A 21 -37.62 38.68 1.55
CA SER A 21 -36.17 38.74 1.49
C SER A 21 -35.63 37.87 2.61
N VAL A 22 -34.80 36.88 2.29
CA VAL A 22 -34.11 36.11 3.32
C VAL A 22 -33.11 37.04 3.99
N ASP A 23 -33.40 37.41 5.24
CA ASP A 23 -32.56 38.33 6.01
C ASP A 23 -31.17 37.71 6.21
N HIS A 24 -30.13 38.44 5.80
CA HIS A 24 -28.71 38.12 6.01
C HIS A 24 -28.35 37.84 7.48
N LEU A 25 -29.21 38.24 8.43
CA LEU A 25 -29.09 37.91 9.86
C LEU A 25 -29.36 36.43 10.18
N THR A 26 -30.17 35.73 9.39
CA THR A 26 -30.44 34.29 9.60
C THR A 26 -29.28 33.40 9.17
N LEU A 27 -28.52 33.83 8.14
CA LEU A 27 -27.28 33.17 7.70
C LEU A 27 -26.13 33.30 8.71
N LYS A 28 -26.20 34.27 9.62
CA LYS A 28 -25.19 34.44 10.69
C LYS A 28 -25.36 33.43 11.83
N LYS A 29 -26.54 32.81 11.95
CA LYS A 29 -26.80 31.69 12.86
C LYS A 29 -26.63 30.40 12.05
N GLY A 30 -25.65 29.58 12.41
CA GLY A 30 -25.36 28.33 11.71
C GLY A 30 -26.62 27.48 11.52
N ILE A 31 -26.88 27.07 10.27
CA ILE A 31 -28.02 26.24 9.90
C ILE A 31 -27.57 24.79 9.94
N ASN A 32 -28.19 23.96 10.78
CA ASN A 32 -27.97 22.51 10.78
C ASN A 32 -28.67 21.86 9.57
N ILE A 33 -28.15 20.74 9.09
CA ILE A 33 -28.64 19.98 7.93
C ILE A 33 -30.13 19.66 8.07
N ASP A 34 -30.59 19.28 9.27
CA ASP A 34 -31.99 18.94 9.52
C ASP A 34 -32.94 20.13 9.35
N ASN A 35 -32.51 21.31 9.79
CA ASN A 35 -33.26 22.55 9.63
C ASN A 35 -33.20 23.05 8.18
N PHE A 36 -32.12 22.75 7.45
CA PHE A 36 -32.00 23.09 6.03
C PHE A 36 -32.99 22.29 5.16
N ILE A 37 -33.15 20.99 5.44
CA ILE A 37 -34.06 20.11 4.69
C ILE A 37 -35.52 20.55 4.86
N SER A 38 -35.93 20.88 6.08
CA SER A 38 -37.30 21.36 6.35
C SER A 38 -37.60 22.70 5.66
N LEU A 39 -36.62 23.61 5.58
CA LEU A 39 -36.75 24.87 4.84
C LEU A 39 -36.80 24.67 3.31
N ALA A 40 -36.08 23.66 2.80
CA ALA A 40 -36.12 23.29 1.38
C ALA A 40 -37.48 22.74 0.96
N GLN A 41 -38.10 21.91 1.81
CA GLN A 41 -39.44 21.35 1.59
C GLN A 41 -40.54 22.42 1.63
N GLN A 42 -40.36 23.50 2.37
CA GLN A 42 -41.31 24.62 2.46
C GLN A 42 -41.22 25.61 1.28
N GLY A 43 -40.41 25.31 0.25
CA GLY A 43 -40.33 26.14 -0.97
C GLY A 43 -39.67 27.51 -0.75
N TYR A 44 -38.86 27.62 0.30
CA TYR A 44 -38.32 28.90 0.77
C TYR A 44 -37.15 29.44 -0.08
N PHE A 45 -36.50 28.58 -0.89
CA PHE A 45 -35.38 28.97 -1.73
C PHE A 45 -35.84 29.40 -3.13
N LYS A 46 -35.64 30.68 -3.44
CA LYS A 46 -35.95 31.27 -4.75
C LYS A 46 -34.92 30.90 -5.84
N GLU A 47 -33.70 30.53 -5.45
CA GLU A 47 -32.61 30.14 -6.35
C GLU A 47 -32.41 28.61 -6.29
N PRO A 48 -31.89 27.97 -7.36
CA PRO A 48 -31.53 26.55 -7.33
C PRO A 48 -30.57 26.24 -6.17
N ILE A 49 -30.82 25.13 -5.48
CA ILE A 49 -30.11 24.71 -4.25
C ILE A 49 -28.58 24.78 -4.41
N HIS A 50 -28.05 24.38 -5.57
CA HIS A 50 -26.60 24.42 -5.84
C HIS A 50 -25.99 25.83 -5.75
N LYS A 51 -26.73 26.91 -6.09
CA LYS A 51 -26.25 28.29 -5.95
C LYS A 51 -26.24 28.77 -4.50
N VAL A 52 -27.14 28.22 -3.68
CA VAL A 52 -27.20 28.51 -2.25
C VAL A 52 -26.06 27.79 -1.54
N LEU A 53 -25.85 26.50 -1.83
CA LEU A 53 -24.74 25.73 -1.27
C LEU A 53 -23.38 26.32 -1.64
N GLY A 54 -23.21 26.81 -2.88
CA GLY A 54 -21.97 27.46 -3.31
C GLY A 54 -21.66 28.77 -2.58
N LYS A 55 -22.63 29.38 -1.90
CA LYS A 55 -22.46 30.58 -1.07
C LYS A 55 -22.32 30.25 0.42
N CYS A 56 -22.50 28.99 0.81
CA CYS A 56 -22.39 28.56 2.20
C CYS A 56 -20.94 28.17 2.51
N GLU A 57 -20.41 28.72 3.61
CA GLU A 57 -19.12 28.31 4.16
C GLU A 57 -19.34 27.09 5.07
N ILE A 58 -18.75 25.95 4.70
CA ILE A 58 -18.86 24.73 5.49
C ILE A 58 -17.88 24.84 6.66
N LEU A 59 -18.40 25.17 7.84
CA LEU A 59 -17.64 25.08 9.08
C LEU A 59 -17.53 23.60 9.47
N LEU A 60 -16.45 22.92 9.04
CA LEU A 60 -16.08 21.64 9.62
C LEU A 60 -15.64 21.90 11.07
N CYS A 61 -16.47 21.53 12.03
CA CYS A 61 -16.08 21.49 13.43
C CYS A 61 -14.92 20.49 13.58
N SER A 62 -13.68 20.99 13.59
CA SER A 62 -12.49 20.16 13.83
C SER A 62 -12.57 19.62 15.25
N THR A 63 -12.81 18.32 15.38
CA THR A 63 -12.77 17.62 16.66
C THR A 63 -11.39 17.83 17.30
N PRO A 64 -11.28 18.16 18.60
CA PRO A 64 -9.98 18.25 19.24
C PRO A 64 -9.28 16.88 19.17
N PRO A 65 -7.97 16.84 18.85
CA PRO A 65 -7.24 15.58 18.80
C PRO A 65 -7.30 14.88 20.17
N PRO A 66 -7.39 13.55 20.20
CA PRO A 66 -7.41 12.81 21.46
C PRO A 66 -6.12 13.06 22.27
N PRO A 67 -6.19 13.00 23.61
CA PRO A 67 -5.02 13.20 24.46
C PRO A 67 -3.94 12.16 24.14
N ARG A 68 -2.72 12.65 23.95
CA ARG A 68 -1.60 11.82 23.50
C ARG A 68 -1.11 10.92 24.64
N ASN A 69 -1.03 9.62 24.39
CA ASN A 69 -0.62 8.62 25.38
C ASN A 69 0.86 8.83 25.77
N ALA A 70 1.14 8.96 27.08
CA ALA A 70 2.47 9.18 27.63
C ALA A 70 3.48 8.08 27.28
N GLU A 71 3.01 6.83 27.11
CA GLU A 71 3.86 5.72 26.68
C GLU A 71 4.31 5.89 25.21
N LEU A 72 3.40 6.34 24.34
CA LEU A 72 3.71 6.57 22.93
C LEU A 72 4.70 7.74 22.77
N GLU A 73 4.60 8.78 23.58
CA GLU A 73 5.57 9.88 23.59
C GLU A 73 6.99 9.41 23.93
N LYS A 74 7.12 8.57 24.97
CA LYS A 74 8.42 7.99 25.35
C LYS A 74 9.01 7.16 24.20
N ARG A 75 8.18 6.37 23.51
CA ARG A 75 8.61 5.59 22.34
C ARG A 75 9.03 6.48 21.18
N ILE A 76 8.28 7.55 20.89
CA ILE A 76 8.63 8.51 19.84
C ILE A 76 9.94 9.23 20.15
N LEU A 77 10.15 9.65 21.40
CA LEU A 77 11.40 10.28 21.82
C LEU A 77 12.59 9.33 21.67
N LYS A 78 12.41 8.06 22.06
CA LYS A 78 13.43 7.02 21.86
C LYS A 78 13.76 6.83 20.37
N LEU A 79 12.75 6.65 19.52
CA LEU A 79 12.95 6.45 18.08
C LEU A 79 13.60 7.67 17.41
N LYS A 80 13.20 8.89 17.79
CA LYS A 80 13.84 10.12 17.31
C LYS A 80 15.31 10.18 17.71
N ALA A 81 15.64 9.80 18.94
CA ALA A 81 17.03 9.76 19.40
C ALA A 81 17.85 8.69 18.64
N GLU A 82 17.27 7.51 18.38
CA GLU A 82 17.91 6.45 17.59
C GLU A 82 18.17 6.91 16.15
N GLN A 83 17.17 7.54 15.51
CA GLN A 83 17.30 8.05 14.15
C GLN A 83 18.33 9.18 14.05
N ALA A 84 18.32 10.13 14.98
CA ALA A 84 19.31 11.21 15.04
C ALA A 84 20.73 10.67 15.26
N ASN A 85 20.90 9.66 16.11
CA ASN A 85 22.18 9.00 16.31
C ASN A 85 22.67 8.26 15.06
N ALA A 86 21.76 7.57 14.34
CA ALA A 86 22.10 6.90 13.09
C ALA A 86 22.53 7.92 12.01
N GLU A 87 21.80 9.02 11.88
CA GLU A 87 22.13 10.12 10.96
C GLU A 87 23.47 10.76 11.32
N TYR A 88 23.69 11.09 12.60
CA TYR A 88 24.97 11.61 13.09
C TYR A 88 26.14 10.67 12.79
N ARG A 89 25.98 9.35 13.02
CA ARG A 89 26.99 8.34 12.68
C ARG A 89 27.27 8.28 11.18
N SER A 90 26.24 8.44 10.34
CA SER A 90 26.43 8.47 8.88
C SER A 90 27.21 9.71 8.43
N MET A 91 26.94 10.88 9.02
CA MET A 91 27.65 12.13 8.73
C MET A 91 29.11 12.10 9.21
N THR A 92 29.37 11.46 10.34
CA THR A 92 30.71 11.40 10.94
C THR A 92 31.54 10.19 10.50
N LYS A 93 30.98 9.27 9.72
CA LYS A 93 31.65 8.03 9.24
C LYS A 93 33.00 8.30 8.56
N SER A 94 33.12 9.42 7.84
CA SER A 94 34.34 9.80 7.12
C SER A 94 35.42 10.43 7.99
N LEU A 95 35.07 10.86 9.21
CA LEU A 95 35.99 11.50 10.16
C LEU A 95 36.56 10.50 11.17
N LEU A 96 35.91 9.35 11.33
CA LEU A 96 36.36 8.26 12.18
C LEU A 96 37.43 7.45 11.42
N PRO A 97 38.55 7.09 12.06
CA PRO A 97 39.45 6.05 11.53
C PRO A 97 38.64 4.80 11.20
N PRO A 98 38.99 4.03 10.15
CA PRO A 98 38.26 2.81 9.82
C PRO A 98 38.30 1.87 11.03
N GLU A 99 37.18 1.79 11.74
CA GLU A 99 37.00 0.95 12.91
C GLU A 99 37.02 -0.51 12.43
N ARG A 100 38.22 -1.10 12.38
CA ARG A 100 38.43 -2.52 12.07
C ARG A 100 37.96 -3.39 13.23
N SER A 101 36.69 -3.31 13.60
CA SER A 101 36.07 -4.34 14.43
C SER A 101 34.59 -4.03 14.60
N ARG A 102 33.74 -5.00 14.23
CA ARG A 102 32.36 -5.22 14.72
C ARG A 102 31.16 -4.85 13.85
N ILE A 103 31.31 -4.41 12.60
CA ILE A 103 30.13 -4.21 11.74
C ILE A 103 30.39 -4.70 10.32
N SER A 104 30.16 -5.99 10.12
CA SER A 104 29.59 -6.51 8.88
C SER A 104 28.75 -7.78 9.11
N LEU A 105 28.45 -8.20 10.34
CA LEU A 105 27.64 -9.42 10.56
C LEU A 105 26.30 -9.42 9.81
N ARG A 106 25.72 -8.25 9.53
CA ARG A 106 24.47 -8.11 8.77
C ARG A 106 24.67 -8.10 7.24
N GLU A 107 25.86 -7.74 6.77
CA GLU A 107 26.25 -7.79 5.37
C GLU A 107 26.81 -9.18 5.02
N ASP A 108 27.53 -9.81 5.95
CA ASP A 108 28.08 -11.17 5.88
C ASP A 108 26.96 -12.23 5.81
N ILE A 109 25.89 -12.09 6.60
CA ILE A 109 24.73 -13.02 6.48
C ILE A 109 24.08 -12.96 5.10
N HIS A 110 24.07 -11.78 4.46
CA HIS A 110 23.47 -11.62 3.15
C HIS A 110 24.36 -12.22 2.06
N SER A 111 25.69 -12.03 2.14
CA SER A 111 26.63 -12.67 1.20
C SER A 111 26.70 -14.19 1.37
N VAL A 112 26.62 -14.70 2.60
CA VAL A 112 26.61 -16.15 2.87
C VAL A 112 25.35 -16.80 2.31
N SER A 113 24.20 -16.12 2.33
CA SER A 113 22.95 -16.67 1.80
C SER A 113 23.03 -17.01 0.30
N SER A 114 23.70 -16.17 -0.49
CA SER A 114 23.87 -16.40 -1.93
C SER A 114 24.76 -17.60 -2.23
N GLN A 115 25.86 -17.77 -1.47
CA GLN A 115 26.74 -18.93 -1.63
C GLN A 115 26.04 -20.24 -1.25
N ILE A 116 25.22 -20.24 -0.19
CA ILE A 116 24.45 -21.42 0.23
C ILE A 116 23.47 -21.84 -0.88
N ILE A 117 22.79 -20.87 -1.51
CA ILE A 117 21.84 -21.14 -2.61
C ILE A 117 22.56 -21.79 -3.80
N ALA A 118 23.76 -21.32 -4.12
CA ALA A 118 24.58 -21.88 -5.19
C ALA A 118 24.98 -23.34 -4.92
N VAL A 119 25.39 -23.67 -3.69
CA VAL A 119 25.73 -25.04 -3.28
C VAL A 119 24.51 -25.95 -3.30
N ILE A 120 23.35 -25.48 -2.83
CA ILE A 120 22.11 -26.26 -2.85
C ILE A 120 21.71 -26.58 -4.30
N ASN A 121 21.79 -25.59 -5.20
CA ASN A 121 21.47 -25.80 -6.61
C ASN A 121 22.40 -26.84 -7.24
N PHE A 122 23.70 -26.79 -6.96
CA PHE A 122 24.68 -27.79 -7.41
C PHE A 122 24.34 -29.21 -6.91
N VAL A 123 24.01 -29.37 -5.63
CA VAL A 123 23.67 -30.69 -5.08
C VAL A 123 22.37 -31.22 -5.70
N LEU A 124 21.37 -30.35 -5.91
CA LEU A 124 20.10 -30.72 -6.52
C LEU A 124 20.24 -31.13 -7.99
N THR A 125 21.07 -30.44 -8.78
CA THR A 125 21.30 -30.80 -10.20
C THR A 125 22.09 -32.08 -10.34
N VAL A 126 23.18 -32.24 -9.58
CA VAL A 126 24.03 -33.44 -9.60
C VAL A 126 23.27 -34.67 -9.10
N GLY A 127 22.58 -34.55 -7.97
CA GLY A 127 21.75 -35.61 -7.39
C GLY A 127 20.51 -35.93 -8.22
N GLY A 128 19.85 -34.89 -8.76
CA GLY A 128 18.70 -35.05 -9.67
C GLY A 128 19.08 -35.78 -10.95
N THR A 129 20.23 -35.44 -11.55
CA THR A 129 20.75 -36.10 -12.75
C THR A 129 21.06 -37.57 -12.46
N PHE A 130 21.71 -37.87 -11.34
CA PHE A 130 22.01 -39.25 -10.95
C PHE A 130 20.72 -40.08 -10.80
N CYS A 131 19.76 -39.59 -10.03
CA CYS A 131 18.48 -40.29 -9.81
C CYS A 131 17.68 -40.45 -11.12
N PHE A 132 17.67 -39.41 -11.96
CA PHE A 132 16.99 -39.43 -13.25
C PHE A 132 17.61 -40.47 -14.19
N VAL A 133 18.93 -40.48 -14.35
CA VAL A 133 19.63 -41.41 -15.24
C VAL A 133 19.55 -42.84 -14.70
N TYR A 134 19.65 -43.03 -13.38
CA TYR A 134 19.45 -44.34 -12.75
C TYR A 134 18.07 -44.92 -13.12
N LYS A 135 17.00 -44.15 -12.93
CA LYS A 135 15.63 -44.57 -13.30
C LYS A 135 15.42 -44.67 -14.80
N ALA A 136 16.03 -43.80 -15.59
CA ALA A 136 15.94 -43.86 -17.05
C ALA A 136 16.56 -45.16 -17.60
N VAL A 137 17.69 -45.59 -17.05
CA VAL A 137 18.35 -46.85 -17.44
C VAL A 137 17.56 -48.06 -16.94
N GLU A 138 16.96 -47.98 -15.74
CA GLU A 138 16.04 -48.99 -15.22
C GLU A 138 14.83 -49.21 -16.16
N TYR A 139 14.25 -48.13 -16.71
CA TYR A 139 13.15 -48.24 -17.67
C TYR A 139 13.59 -48.65 -19.08
N ALA A 140 14.82 -48.36 -19.48
CA ALA A 140 15.33 -48.67 -20.81
C ALA A 140 15.76 -50.13 -20.99
N LEU A 141 16.18 -50.82 -19.92
CA LEU A 141 16.63 -52.20 -19.98
C LEU A 141 15.53 -53.21 -19.61
N PRO A 142 15.29 -54.26 -20.41
CA PRO A 142 14.35 -55.33 -20.08
C PRO A 142 14.87 -56.31 -19.00
N HIS A 143 16.18 -56.31 -18.72
CA HIS A 143 16.80 -57.10 -17.66
C HIS A 143 17.54 -56.19 -16.68
N GLU A 144 17.27 -56.40 -15.40
CA GLU A 144 17.79 -55.57 -14.31
C GLU A 144 19.30 -55.78 -14.14
N ASN A 145 20.08 -54.76 -14.50
CA ASN A 145 21.53 -54.72 -14.32
C ASN A 145 21.88 -53.52 -13.44
N ILE A 146 21.78 -53.70 -12.12
CA ILE A 146 22.13 -52.67 -11.12
C ILE A 146 23.52 -52.04 -11.36
N PRO A 147 24.58 -52.80 -11.67
CA PRO A 147 25.91 -52.21 -11.88
C PRO A 147 25.94 -51.27 -13.09
N ALA A 148 25.24 -51.60 -14.18
CA ALA A 148 25.18 -50.78 -15.38
C ALA A 148 24.38 -49.49 -15.16
N GLN A 149 23.28 -49.57 -14.40
CA GLN A 149 22.45 -48.41 -14.01
C GLN A 149 23.27 -47.40 -13.19
N VAL A 150 23.98 -47.89 -12.18
CA VAL A 150 24.82 -47.04 -11.32
C VAL A 150 25.98 -46.42 -12.12
N LEU A 151 26.63 -47.20 -12.99
CA LEU A 151 27.74 -46.69 -13.81
C LEU A 151 27.30 -45.56 -14.74
N MET A 152 26.18 -45.74 -15.45
CA MET A 152 25.63 -44.71 -16.33
C MET A 152 25.18 -43.47 -15.56
N GLY A 153 24.55 -43.66 -14.39
CA GLY A 153 24.19 -42.57 -13.50
C GLY A 153 25.39 -41.74 -13.04
N ILE A 154 26.47 -42.40 -12.62
CA ILE A 154 27.71 -41.73 -12.19
C ILE A 154 28.36 -41.00 -13.36
N LEU A 155 28.47 -41.62 -14.53
CA LEU A 155 29.08 -40.98 -15.71
C LEU A 155 28.33 -39.71 -16.12
N ALA A 156 27.00 -39.76 -16.18
CA ALA A 156 26.18 -38.59 -16.51
C ALA A 156 26.27 -37.49 -15.41
N SER A 157 26.27 -37.89 -14.14
CA SER A 157 26.38 -36.98 -13.01
C SER A 157 27.73 -36.25 -12.99
N ILE A 158 28.84 -36.91 -13.37
CA ILE A 158 30.16 -36.29 -13.49
C ILE A 158 30.16 -35.17 -14.54
N VAL A 159 29.56 -35.40 -15.71
CA VAL A 159 29.49 -34.38 -16.78
C VAL A 159 28.73 -33.14 -16.30
N VAL A 160 27.59 -33.34 -15.63
CA VAL A 160 26.79 -32.24 -15.07
C VAL A 160 27.54 -31.53 -13.95
N ALA A 161 28.20 -32.27 -13.06
CA ALA A 161 29.01 -31.69 -11.98
C ALA A 161 30.12 -30.78 -12.52
N LEU A 162 30.80 -31.19 -13.61
CA LEU A 162 31.81 -30.36 -14.25
C LEU A 162 31.22 -29.09 -14.89
N ALA A 163 30.05 -29.20 -15.52
CA ALA A 163 29.36 -28.05 -16.09
C ALA A 163 28.96 -27.03 -15.00
N ASP A 164 28.33 -27.49 -13.93
CA ASP A 164 27.88 -26.62 -12.84
C ASP A 164 29.07 -26.04 -12.06
N PHE A 165 30.11 -26.82 -11.82
CA PHE A 165 31.34 -26.34 -11.17
C PHE A 165 32.03 -25.25 -12.01
N TYR A 166 32.05 -25.38 -13.33
CA TYR A 166 32.56 -24.34 -14.22
C TYR A 166 31.75 -23.03 -14.09
N PHE A 167 30.42 -23.12 -14.06
CA PHE A 167 29.57 -21.94 -13.88
C PHE A 167 29.78 -21.27 -12.52
N LEU A 168 29.98 -22.04 -11.45
CA LEU A 168 30.31 -21.50 -10.13
C LEU A 168 31.64 -20.74 -10.12
N LEU A 169 32.66 -21.25 -10.81
CA LEU A 169 33.96 -20.58 -10.89
C LEU A 169 33.92 -19.30 -11.74
N GLN A 170 33.07 -19.25 -12.78
CA GLN A 170 32.98 -18.09 -13.66
C GLN A 170 32.16 -16.93 -13.06
N THR A 171 31.30 -17.21 -12.08
CA THR A 171 30.36 -16.24 -11.49
C THR A 171 30.86 -15.61 -10.18
N VAL A 172 31.88 -16.20 -9.56
CA VAL A 172 32.63 -15.63 -8.41
C VAL A 172 33.77 -14.76 -8.94
#